data_AF-A0A0W0FV57-F1
#
_entry.id   AF-A0A0W0FV57-F1
#
_cell.length_a   1.000
_cell.length_b   1.000
_cell.length_c   1.000
_cell.angle_alpha   90.00
_cell.angle_beta   90.00
_cell.angle_gamma   90.00
#
_symmetry.space_group_name_H-M   'P 1'
#
loop_
_entity.id
_entity.type
_entity.pdbx_description
1 polymer ?
#
loop_
_entity_poly.entity_id
_entity_poly.type
_entity_poly.pdbx_seq_one_letter_code
_entity_poly.pdbx_strand_id
1 'polypeptide(L)'
;MKSTLLLISFISLSTNAVIASTNFSLCLAEIIQNNNNTSSPWFNKLLDHNGVPVPLNDTSRGKSISYKTCVDACGHGQERFQWSTFSQEFSAWLLPYLALLSQLPFGAQDKLENLSSVLLTLGSPTLAAYSIAITILNGRWIARLFSSHSYPNTRNAIRILSSLQQAPLQISLDPYLLSSLIILPENDEWWAELVVWIDYTHTWSISAATSVAWVLIAYVFTVIDSFTDITGSYNVSGQGVGSAWLWLLPVVIAWLQISPKCDSLRVYQAVRRANEIAFVATQDGGVRLAADVNAQRAIYLQKKRNPLYSDQYITAPVFNYSRVFSWTITVEIISEYFREATRRADLFEPVSSRQRWLPGNRNVRIRPENRSGTSREVEDYCKPDLNPSPKSFGSGIWMRVVLASILAVSLQWGTAGAAILVVIRTPTTGLGCRSGAYILYAGISTVVWAMLVLSSILAHYVSTLQVDFPHRRWKTTNYRAKLATWISVLLRKLAKVLATANAVWIIITCLFQFSAFFDRCYCNSSVLGRGAERAFDGMDPSDDVASMQAAWIGGVVLASGTAFLFLLFVNTMIDPALPDD
;
A
#
# COMPACT_ATOMS: atom_id res chain seq x y z
N MET A 1 1.54 -22.69 9.34
CA MET A 1 2.30 -23.58 10.24
C MET A 1 3.79 -23.67 9.90
N LYS A 2 4.23 -24.14 8.72
CA LYS A 2 5.68 -24.25 8.42
C LYS A 2 6.42 -22.89 8.39
N SER A 3 5.79 -21.81 7.93
CA SER A 3 6.39 -20.46 7.95
C SER A 3 6.43 -19.81 9.33
N THR A 4 5.55 -20.23 10.24
CA THR A 4 5.42 -19.68 11.60
C THR A 4 6.48 -20.27 12.54
N LEU A 5 6.83 -21.55 12.31
CA LEU A 5 7.92 -22.24 13.01
C LEU A 5 9.30 -21.69 12.64
N LEU A 6 9.51 -21.27 11.39
CA LEU A 6 10.74 -20.56 10.97
C LEU A 6 10.87 -19.19 11.65
N LEU A 7 9.75 -18.48 11.83
CA LEU A 7 9.74 -17.18 12.51
C LEU A 7 10.10 -17.30 13.99
N ILE A 8 9.52 -18.29 14.68
CA ILE A 8 9.80 -18.57 16.09
C ILE A 8 11.24 -19.06 16.25
N SER A 9 11.72 -19.92 15.33
CA SER A 9 13.11 -20.38 15.32
C SER A 9 14.14 -19.25 15.12
N PHE A 10 13.79 -18.21 14.35
CA PHE A 10 14.65 -17.05 14.13
C PHE A 10 14.68 -16.12 15.36
N ILE A 11 13.54 -15.95 16.03
CA ILE A 11 13.40 -15.15 17.27
C ILE A 11 14.05 -15.87 18.47
N SER A 12 14.03 -17.21 18.52
CA SER A 12 14.68 -17.98 19.59
C SER A 12 16.20 -18.11 19.41
N LEU A 13 16.73 -17.84 18.21
CA LEU A 13 18.18 -17.81 17.99
C LEU A 13 18.84 -16.51 18.49
N SER A 14 18.08 -15.42 18.63
CA SER A 14 18.60 -14.13 19.09
C SER A 14 18.66 -13.98 20.62
N THR A 15 18.09 -14.89 21.41
CA THR A 15 18.00 -14.76 22.87
C THR A 15 19.02 -15.56 23.68
N ASN A 16 19.87 -16.40 23.05
CA ASN A 16 20.77 -17.31 23.78
C ASN A 16 22.27 -17.05 23.59
N ALA A 17 22.67 -15.95 22.97
CA ALA A 17 24.08 -15.57 22.98
C ALA A 17 24.35 -14.71 24.22
N VAL A 18 24.99 -15.29 25.23
CA VAL A 18 25.78 -14.52 26.19
C VAL A 18 26.95 -13.94 25.40
N ILE A 19 26.70 -12.82 24.72
CA ILE A 19 27.72 -12.12 23.92
C ILE A 19 28.61 -11.40 24.92
N ALA A 20 29.92 -11.62 24.86
CA ALA A 20 30.89 -10.78 25.55
C ALA A 20 30.59 -9.31 25.23
N SER A 21 30.21 -8.54 26.25
CA SER A 21 29.85 -7.13 26.07
C SER A 21 31.12 -6.28 26.12
N THR A 22 31.36 -5.51 25.07
CA THR A 22 32.47 -4.56 25.00
C THR A 22 32.06 -3.26 25.68
N ASN A 23 32.93 -2.70 26.53
CA ASN A 23 32.77 -1.33 27.01
C ASN A 23 33.58 -0.39 26.10
N PHE A 24 32.93 0.14 25.06
CA PHE A 24 33.59 1.00 24.08
C PHE A 24 34.13 2.28 24.71
N SER A 25 33.42 2.89 25.67
CA SER A 25 33.90 4.10 26.35
C SER A 25 35.26 3.88 27.04
N LEU A 26 35.45 2.76 27.73
CA LEU A 26 36.72 2.41 28.36
C LEU A 26 37.79 2.04 27.33
N CYS A 27 37.44 1.24 26.33
CA CYS A 27 38.37 0.81 25.29
C CYS A 27 38.93 2.01 24.49
N LEU A 28 38.05 2.89 24.03
CA LEU A 28 38.45 4.07 23.25
C LEU A 28 39.28 5.04 24.10
N ALA A 29 38.95 5.20 25.39
CA ALA A 29 39.76 6.00 26.31
C ALA A 29 41.17 5.44 26.48
N GLU A 30 41.34 4.12 26.52
CA GLU A 30 42.65 3.47 26.63
C GLU A 30 43.53 3.71 25.39
N ILE A 31 42.92 3.71 24.19
CA ILE A 31 43.62 4.04 22.94
C ILE A 31 44.10 5.49 22.98
N ILE A 32 43.23 6.43 23.35
CA ILE A 32 43.56 7.86 23.42
C ILE A 32 44.69 8.10 24.44
N GLN A 33 44.59 7.50 25.63
CA GLN A 33 45.58 7.69 26.69
C GLN A 33 46.96 7.16 26.32
N ASN A 34 47.01 6.06 25.55
CA ASN A 34 48.26 5.41 25.18
C ASN A 34 48.81 5.78 23.79
N ASN A 35 48.15 6.67 23.04
CA ASN A 35 48.53 6.99 21.67
C ASN A 35 49.95 7.57 21.53
N ASN A 36 50.45 8.26 22.56
CA ASN A 36 51.79 8.88 22.56
C ASN A 36 52.87 7.99 23.17
N ASN A 37 52.51 6.81 23.67
CA ASN A 37 53.46 5.88 24.26
C ASN A 37 54.05 4.98 23.17
N THR A 38 55.33 5.15 22.86
CA THR A 38 56.04 4.38 21.81
C THR A 38 56.08 2.87 22.08
N SER A 39 55.90 2.44 23.33
CA SER A 39 55.81 1.02 23.68
C SER A 39 54.39 0.44 23.58
N SER A 40 53.38 1.28 23.33
CA SER A 40 51.99 0.84 23.21
C SER A 40 51.68 0.32 21.80
N PRO A 41 50.87 -0.75 21.66
CA PRO A 41 50.32 -1.14 20.35
C PRO A 41 49.44 -0.05 19.71
N TRP A 42 48.98 0.91 20.51
CA TRP A 42 48.13 2.03 20.11
C TRP A 42 48.91 3.28 19.67
N PHE A 43 50.25 3.20 19.62
CA PHE A 43 51.09 4.31 19.21
C PHE A 43 50.73 4.82 17.81
N ASN A 44 50.44 6.12 17.70
CA ASN A 44 50.13 6.82 16.44
C ASN A 44 48.98 6.18 15.62
N LYS A 45 47.88 5.80 16.29
CA LYS A 45 46.71 5.15 15.66
C LYS A 45 45.49 6.06 15.48
N LEU A 46 45.58 7.30 15.95
CA LEU A 46 44.50 8.28 15.82
C LEU A 46 44.35 8.78 14.38
N LEU A 47 43.09 8.93 13.97
CA LEU A 47 42.65 9.50 12.71
C LEU A 47 41.83 10.76 12.98
N ASP A 48 41.78 11.68 12.02
CA ASP A 48 40.93 12.87 12.08
C ASP A 48 39.46 12.52 11.82
N HIS A 49 38.58 13.51 11.81
CA HIS A 49 37.15 13.30 11.56
C HIS A 49 36.82 12.72 10.16
N ASN A 50 37.78 12.75 9.21
CA ASN A 50 37.63 12.20 7.86
C ASN A 50 38.26 10.80 7.70
N GLY A 51 38.88 10.26 8.77
CA GLY A 51 39.60 8.99 8.73
C GLY A 51 41.04 9.11 8.19
N VAL A 52 41.64 10.30 8.22
CA VAL A 52 43.03 10.55 7.79
C VAL A 52 43.97 10.51 9.00
N PRO A 53 45.15 9.86 8.91
CA PRO A 53 46.10 9.81 10.03
C PRO A 53 46.50 11.19 10.56
N VAL A 54 46.47 11.34 11.88
CA VAL A 54 46.85 12.59 12.56
C VAL A 54 48.34 12.59 12.89
N PRO A 55 49.07 13.70 12.64
CA PRO A 55 50.45 13.86 13.09
C PRO A 55 50.61 13.77 14.62
N LEU A 56 51.69 13.16 15.09
CA LEU A 56 52.00 12.97 16.52
C LEU A 56 52.09 14.27 17.34
N ASN A 57 52.35 15.42 16.70
CA ASN A 57 52.46 16.72 17.35
C ASN A 57 51.12 17.42 17.56
N ASP A 58 50.00 16.87 17.05
CA ASP A 58 48.68 17.50 17.10
C ASP A 58 47.58 16.46 17.35
N THR A 59 47.72 15.71 18.44
CA THR A 59 46.75 14.67 18.83
C THR A 59 45.38 15.23 19.20
N SER A 60 45.24 16.54 19.40
CA SER A 60 43.96 17.24 19.58
C SER A 60 42.99 17.04 18.41
N ARG A 61 43.50 16.76 17.21
CA ARG A 61 42.70 16.45 16.02
C ARG A 61 42.30 14.97 15.91
N GLY A 62 42.76 14.11 16.82
CA GLY A 62 42.41 12.69 16.84
C GLY A 62 40.96 12.48 17.27
N LYS A 63 40.07 12.30 16.29
CA LYS A 63 38.62 12.17 16.51
C LYS A 63 38.08 10.79 16.13
N SER A 64 38.89 9.96 15.46
CA SER A 64 38.49 8.62 15.05
C SER A 64 39.66 7.62 15.07
N ILE A 65 39.36 6.33 14.87
CA ILE A 65 40.34 5.24 14.76
C ILE A 65 40.00 4.33 13.59
N SER A 66 40.96 3.60 13.04
CA SER A 66 40.66 2.64 11.97
C SER A 66 39.79 1.49 12.46
N TYR A 67 38.98 0.89 11.59
CA TYR A 67 38.20 -0.33 11.90
C TYR A 67 39.08 -1.44 12.47
N LYS A 68 40.28 -1.62 11.89
CA LYS A 68 41.25 -2.60 12.37
C LYS A 68 41.70 -2.31 13.81
N THR A 69 42.05 -1.05 14.10
CA THR A 69 42.41 -0.61 15.46
C THR A 69 41.26 -0.86 16.44
N CYS A 70 40.01 -0.56 16.05
CA CYS A 70 38.85 -0.80 16.89
C CYS A 70 38.68 -2.29 17.21
N VAL A 71 38.79 -3.16 16.22
CA VAL A 71 38.68 -4.61 16.43
C VAL A 71 39.83 -5.15 17.29
N ASP A 72 41.06 -4.71 17.03
CA ASP A 72 42.25 -5.16 17.76
C ASP A 72 42.18 -4.75 19.24
N ALA A 73 41.62 -3.58 19.54
CA ALA A 73 41.51 -3.04 20.90
C ALA A 73 40.23 -3.50 21.63
N CYS A 74 39.08 -3.40 20.97
CA CYS A 74 37.75 -3.54 21.58
C CYS A 74 37.07 -4.87 21.24
N GLY A 75 37.62 -5.63 20.30
CA GLY A 75 37.09 -6.91 19.85
C GLY A 75 35.91 -6.81 18.87
N HIS A 76 35.32 -7.96 18.54
CA HIS A 76 34.16 -8.07 17.64
C HIS A 76 32.80 -7.98 18.37
N GLY A 77 32.82 -7.78 19.68
CA GLY A 77 31.64 -7.72 20.55
C GLY A 77 30.74 -6.52 20.27
N GLN A 78 29.56 -6.55 20.87
CA GLN A 78 28.67 -5.38 20.95
C GLN A 78 28.75 -4.72 22.30
N GLU A 79 28.28 -3.47 22.35
CA GLU A 79 27.96 -2.83 23.60
C GLU A 79 27.00 -3.64 24.46
N ARG A 80 27.09 -3.39 25.77
CA ARG A 80 26.22 -4.02 26.75
C ARG A 80 24.78 -3.57 26.54
N PHE A 81 23.87 -4.53 26.47
CA PHE A 81 22.43 -4.24 26.50
C PHE A 81 22.03 -3.47 27.76
N GLN A 82 21.35 -2.34 27.58
CA GLN A 82 20.79 -1.53 28.67
C GLN A 82 19.27 -1.47 28.53
N TRP A 83 18.55 -2.02 29.52
CA TRP A 83 17.08 -2.07 29.50
C TRP A 83 16.44 -0.67 29.52
N SER A 84 17.03 0.27 30.26
CA SER A 84 16.55 1.66 30.33
C SER A 84 16.53 2.31 28.96
N THR A 85 17.65 2.25 28.23
CA THR A 85 17.80 2.79 26.88
C THR A 85 16.87 2.11 25.90
N PHE A 86 16.83 0.76 25.92
CA PHE A 86 15.92 0.00 25.07
C PHE A 86 14.46 0.39 25.28
N SER A 87 14.01 0.44 26.54
CA SER A 87 12.62 0.74 26.88
C SER A 87 12.23 2.17 26.51
N GLN A 88 13.13 3.13 26.71
CA GLN A 88 12.92 4.53 26.35
C GLN A 88 12.79 4.68 24.83
N GLU A 89 13.77 4.18 24.08
CA GLU A 89 13.80 4.27 22.61
C GLU A 89 12.62 3.54 21.96
N PHE A 90 12.32 2.31 22.41
CA PHE A 90 11.18 1.54 21.92
C PHE A 90 9.85 2.27 22.14
N SER A 91 9.64 2.82 23.35
CA SER A 91 8.40 3.51 23.71
C SER A 91 8.23 4.83 22.96
N ALA A 92 9.32 5.55 22.71
CA ALA A 92 9.29 6.85 22.04
C ALA A 92 9.18 6.73 20.51
N TRP A 93 9.89 5.79 19.89
CA TRP A 93 10.10 5.77 18.44
C TRP A 93 9.34 4.66 17.70
N LEU A 94 8.92 3.58 18.37
CA LEU A 94 8.27 2.44 17.70
C LEU A 94 6.87 2.14 18.22
N LEU A 95 6.67 2.14 19.54
CA LEU A 95 5.39 1.76 20.15
C LEU A 95 4.17 2.54 19.60
N PRO A 96 4.24 3.87 19.36
CA PRO A 96 3.12 4.61 18.78
C PRO A 96 2.71 4.08 17.40
N TYR A 97 3.69 3.69 16.56
CA TYR A 97 3.42 3.13 15.24
C TYR A 97 2.85 1.71 15.31
N LEU A 98 3.30 0.89 16.25
CA LEU A 98 2.72 -0.43 16.49
C LEU A 98 1.26 -0.33 16.95
N ALA A 99 0.94 0.65 17.79
CA ALA A 99 -0.45 0.94 18.15
C ALA A 99 -1.26 1.35 16.91
N LEU A 100 -0.69 2.15 16.01
CA LEU A 100 -1.37 2.60 14.79
C LEU A 100 -1.61 1.46 13.77
N LEU A 101 -0.76 0.42 13.74
CA LEU A 101 -1.00 -0.77 12.91
C LEU A 101 -2.34 -1.45 13.23
N SER A 102 -2.82 -1.35 14.47
CA SER A 102 -4.13 -1.87 14.87
C SER A 102 -5.31 -1.16 14.20
N GLN A 103 -5.08 0.02 13.62
CA GLN A 103 -6.09 0.83 12.94
C GLN A 103 -6.16 0.54 11.43
N LEU A 104 -5.35 -0.38 10.93
CA LEU A 104 -5.40 -0.81 9.53
C LEU A 104 -6.75 -1.47 9.21
N PRO A 105 -7.30 -1.25 8.00
CA PRO A 105 -8.58 -1.85 7.61
C PRO A 105 -8.45 -3.37 7.46
N PHE A 106 -9.10 -4.11 8.37
CA PHE A 106 -9.26 -5.56 8.30
C PHE A 106 -10.64 -5.89 7.75
N GLY A 107 -10.72 -6.83 6.82
CA GLY A 107 -11.99 -7.19 6.19
C GLY A 107 -12.00 -8.52 5.44
N ALA A 108 -10.86 -9.23 5.45
CA ALA A 108 -10.78 -10.53 4.80
C ALA A 108 -11.64 -11.56 5.54
N GLN A 109 -12.11 -12.55 4.79
CA GLN A 109 -13.03 -13.59 5.27
C GLN A 109 -12.40 -14.43 6.38
N ASP A 110 -11.09 -14.70 6.27
CA ASP A 110 -10.35 -15.55 7.19
C ASP A 110 -9.28 -14.79 7.99
N LYS A 111 -9.04 -15.21 9.23
CA LYS A 111 -8.00 -14.63 10.11
C LYS A 111 -6.60 -14.63 9.48
N LEU A 112 -6.27 -15.67 8.69
CA LEU A 112 -4.99 -15.79 7.99
C LEU A 112 -4.84 -14.75 6.87
N GLU A 113 -5.93 -14.40 6.20
CA GLU A 113 -5.92 -13.39 5.15
C GLU A 113 -5.78 -11.98 5.75
N ASN A 114 -6.38 -11.74 6.92
CA ASN A 114 -6.16 -10.49 7.68
C ASN A 114 -4.70 -10.37 8.15
N LEU A 115 -4.09 -11.45 8.66
CA LEU A 115 -2.66 -11.47 8.98
C LEU A 115 -1.80 -11.20 7.74
N SER A 116 -2.13 -11.83 6.60
CA SER A 116 -1.44 -11.58 5.33
C SER A 116 -1.57 -10.12 4.89
N SER A 117 -2.70 -9.47 5.14
CA SER A 117 -2.90 -8.04 4.86
C SER A 117 -1.94 -7.18 5.68
N VAL A 118 -1.83 -7.43 6.99
CA VAL A 118 -0.88 -6.71 7.87
C VAL A 118 0.55 -6.90 7.39
N LEU A 119 0.97 -8.14 7.14
CA LEU A 119 2.33 -8.46 6.71
C LEU A 119 2.66 -7.85 5.34
N LEU A 120 1.69 -7.81 4.42
CA LEU A 120 1.86 -7.14 3.13
C LEU A 120 1.99 -5.62 3.28
N THR A 121 1.16 -5.00 4.12
CA THR A 121 1.22 -3.56 4.38
C THR A 121 2.53 -3.16 5.05
N LEU A 122 2.95 -3.87 6.11
CA LEU A 122 4.19 -3.59 6.84
C LEU A 122 5.44 -3.93 6.01
N GLY A 123 5.38 -5.02 5.25
CA GLY A 123 6.48 -5.49 4.41
C GLY A 123 6.62 -4.76 3.07
N SER A 124 5.56 -4.08 2.63
CA SER A 124 5.60 -3.20 1.45
C SER A 124 4.69 -2.00 1.66
N PRO A 125 5.18 -0.96 2.35
CA PRO A 125 4.48 0.32 2.41
C PRO A 125 4.22 0.91 1.02
N THR A 126 5.10 0.63 0.05
CA THR A 126 4.90 1.02 -1.35
C THR A 126 3.59 0.44 -1.90
N LEU A 127 3.30 -0.84 -1.64
CA LEU A 127 2.04 -1.46 -2.08
C LEU A 127 0.83 -0.85 -1.37
N ALA A 128 0.94 -0.56 -0.08
CA ALA A 128 -0.12 0.07 0.70
C ALA A 128 -0.47 1.46 0.15
N ALA A 129 0.54 2.32 -0.02
CA ALA A 129 0.39 3.65 -0.59
C ALA A 129 -0.12 3.61 -2.04
N TYR A 130 0.37 2.66 -2.86
CA TYR A 130 -0.13 2.44 -4.22
C TYR A 130 -1.61 2.08 -4.22
N SER A 131 -2.03 1.18 -3.33
CA SER A 131 -3.42 0.73 -3.22
C SER A 131 -4.37 1.86 -2.81
N ILE A 132 -3.92 2.78 -1.96
CA ILE A 132 -4.64 4.01 -1.63
C ILE A 132 -4.74 4.92 -2.86
N ALA A 133 -3.60 5.26 -3.46
CA ALA A 133 -3.54 6.20 -4.56
C ALA A 133 -4.37 5.74 -5.77
N ILE A 134 -4.29 4.44 -6.12
CA ILE A 134 -5.09 3.90 -7.23
C ILE A 134 -6.59 3.91 -6.90
N THR A 135 -7.00 3.69 -5.65
CA THR A 135 -8.41 3.73 -5.23
C THR A 135 -9.00 5.13 -5.42
N ILE A 136 -8.25 6.17 -5.01
CA ILE A 136 -8.68 7.57 -5.15
C ILE A 136 -8.73 7.98 -6.64
N LEU A 137 -7.69 7.65 -7.40
CA LEU A 137 -7.64 7.95 -8.83
C LEU A 137 -8.76 7.24 -9.60
N ASN A 138 -9.09 6.01 -9.21
CA ASN A 138 -10.22 5.27 -9.75
C ASN A 138 -11.54 5.97 -9.42
N GLY A 139 -11.77 6.39 -8.16
CA GLY A 139 -12.97 7.13 -7.78
C GLY A 139 -13.20 8.37 -8.66
N ARG A 140 -12.16 9.18 -8.86
CA ARG A 140 -12.23 10.35 -9.77
C ARG A 140 -12.47 9.97 -11.22
N TRP A 141 -11.85 8.91 -11.69
CA TRP A 141 -12.02 8.46 -13.07
C TRP A 141 -13.45 8.00 -13.34
N ILE A 142 -14.11 7.27 -12.43
CA ILE A 142 -15.52 6.87 -12.61
C ILE A 142 -16.40 8.11 -12.70
N ALA A 143 -16.27 9.06 -11.79
CA ALA A 143 -17.11 10.25 -11.79
C ALA A 143 -17.02 11.03 -13.11
N ARG A 144 -15.80 11.15 -13.67
CA ARG A 144 -15.59 11.76 -14.99
C ARG A 144 -16.09 10.89 -16.14
N LEU A 145 -15.97 9.57 -16.03
CA LEU A 145 -16.48 8.65 -17.04
C LEU A 145 -18.01 8.75 -17.14
N PHE A 146 -18.68 8.85 -15.99
CA PHE A 146 -20.14 8.95 -15.93
C PHE A 146 -20.68 10.39 -16.05
N SER A 147 -19.85 11.43 -16.07
CA SER A 147 -20.33 12.82 -16.00
C SER A 147 -21.19 13.27 -17.19
N SER A 148 -21.05 12.63 -18.35
CA SER A 148 -21.88 12.90 -19.53
C SER A 148 -23.18 12.10 -19.59
N HIS A 149 -23.42 11.23 -18.61
CA HIS A 149 -24.58 10.35 -18.58
C HIS A 149 -25.69 11.00 -17.77
N SER A 150 -26.92 10.92 -18.28
CA SER A 150 -28.08 11.53 -17.63
C SER A 150 -29.28 10.57 -17.50
N TYR A 151 -29.03 9.28 -17.72
CA TYR A 151 -30.03 8.24 -17.51
C TYR A 151 -30.28 8.01 -16.01
N PRO A 152 -31.51 7.63 -15.58
CA PRO A 152 -31.83 7.26 -14.21
C PRO A 152 -30.80 6.33 -13.56
N ASN A 153 -30.57 6.52 -12.26
CA ASN A 153 -29.59 5.78 -11.44
C ASN A 153 -28.12 5.99 -11.77
N THR A 154 -27.75 6.92 -12.67
CA THR A 154 -26.33 7.24 -12.96
C THR A 154 -25.55 7.55 -11.67
N ARG A 155 -26.10 8.39 -10.79
CA ARG A 155 -25.48 8.73 -9.50
C ARG A 155 -25.31 7.52 -8.58
N ASN A 156 -26.34 6.67 -8.49
CA ASN A 156 -26.30 5.43 -7.71
C ASN A 156 -25.25 4.45 -8.26
N ALA A 157 -25.14 4.34 -9.58
CA ALA A 157 -24.13 3.52 -10.23
C ALA A 157 -22.71 3.97 -9.89
N ILE A 158 -22.43 5.29 -9.94
CA ILE A 158 -21.13 5.83 -9.52
C ILE A 158 -20.82 5.46 -8.06
N ARG A 159 -21.78 5.64 -7.14
CA ARG A 159 -21.62 5.31 -5.71
C ARG A 159 -21.37 3.82 -5.48
N ILE A 160 -22.12 2.94 -6.15
CA ILE A 160 -21.95 1.49 -6.05
C ILE A 160 -20.60 1.05 -6.61
N LEU A 161 -20.26 1.47 -7.82
CA LEU A 161 -19.02 1.05 -8.49
C LEU A 161 -17.77 1.56 -7.76
N SER A 162 -17.81 2.80 -7.26
CA SER A 162 -16.73 3.36 -6.45
C SER A 162 -16.56 2.64 -5.11
N SER A 163 -17.66 2.28 -4.44
CA SER A 163 -17.66 1.57 -3.16
C SER A 163 -17.24 0.10 -3.29
N LEU A 164 -17.53 -0.55 -4.42
CA LEU A 164 -17.21 -1.96 -4.67
C LEU A 164 -15.84 -2.19 -5.32
N GLN A 165 -14.97 -1.17 -5.34
CA GLN A 165 -13.59 -1.29 -5.84
C GLN A 165 -12.78 -2.40 -5.16
N GLN A 166 -13.00 -2.61 -3.85
CA GLN A 166 -12.29 -3.62 -3.08
C GLN A 166 -12.93 -5.02 -3.19
N ALA A 167 -14.10 -5.13 -3.82
CA ALA A 167 -14.83 -6.39 -3.95
C ALA A 167 -14.53 -7.11 -5.29
N PRO A 168 -14.65 -8.45 -5.35
CA PRO A 168 -14.51 -9.22 -6.60
C PRO A 168 -15.75 -9.05 -7.51
N LEU A 169 -16.03 -7.82 -7.92
CA LEU A 169 -17.16 -7.46 -8.78
C LEU A 169 -17.04 -8.14 -10.15
N GLN A 170 -18.14 -8.74 -10.62
CA GLN A 170 -18.28 -9.31 -11.95
C GLN A 170 -19.68 -9.00 -12.51
N ILE A 171 -19.79 -9.06 -13.83
CA ILE A 171 -21.03 -8.92 -14.58
C ILE A 171 -21.40 -10.25 -15.24
N SER A 172 -22.69 -10.47 -15.48
CA SER A 172 -23.15 -11.62 -16.26
C SER A 172 -22.72 -11.53 -17.73
N LEU A 173 -22.55 -12.69 -18.37
CA LEU A 173 -22.34 -12.80 -19.81
C LEU A 173 -23.64 -12.63 -20.60
N ASP A 174 -24.80 -12.80 -19.95
CA ASP A 174 -26.10 -12.64 -20.58
C ASP A 174 -26.46 -11.14 -20.65
N PRO A 175 -26.42 -10.50 -21.83
CA PRO A 175 -26.57 -9.05 -21.97
C PRO A 175 -27.94 -8.55 -21.49
N TYR A 176 -29.00 -9.33 -21.72
CA TYR A 176 -30.36 -8.96 -21.31
C TYR A 176 -30.51 -8.73 -19.79
N LEU A 177 -29.70 -9.41 -18.95
CA LEU A 177 -29.75 -9.22 -17.49
C LEU A 177 -29.26 -7.83 -17.11
N LEU A 178 -28.11 -7.41 -17.66
CA LEU A 178 -27.54 -6.10 -17.37
C LEU A 178 -28.37 -4.98 -17.98
N SER A 179 -28.84 -5.15 -19.21
CA SER A 179 -29.75 -4.18 -19.83
C SER A 179 -31.05 -4.03 -19.03
N SER A 180 -31.64 -5.13 -18.57
CA SER A 180 -32.85 -5.07 -17.71
C SER A 180 -32.58 -4.33 -16.41
N LEU A 181 -31.44 -4.57 -15.77
CA LEU A 181 -31.07 -3.91 -14.52
C LEU A 181 -30.92 -2.39 -14.65
N ILE A 182 -30.42 -1.92 -15.79
CA ILE A 182 -30.17 -0.50 -16.05
C ILE A 182 -31.44 0.20 -16.55
N ILE A 183 -32.19 -0.44 -17.45
CA ILE A 183 -33.30 0.19 -18.17
C ILE A 183 -34.57 0.19 -17.34
N LEU A 184 -34.99 -0.98 -16.82
CA LEU A 184 -36.33 -1.14 -16.24
C LEU A 184 -36.54 -0.26 -15.00
N PRO A 185 -37.69 0.43 -14.89
CA PRO A 185 -38.00 1.27 -13.73
C PRO A 185 -38.18 0.48 -12.44
N GLU A 186 -38.61 -0.78 -12.51
CA GLU A 186 -38.73 -1.67 -11.34
C GLU A 186 -37.38 -1.90 -10.63
N ASN A 187 -36.26 -1.71 -11.34
CA ASN A 187 -34.92 -1.84 -10.79
C ASN A 187 -34.40 -0.54 -10.15
N ASP A 188 -35.14 0.57 -10.15
CA ASP A 188 -34.75 1.81 -9.45
C ASP A 188 -34.59 1.53 -7.94
N GLU A 189 -35.46 0.68 -7.37
CA GLU A 189 -35.37 0.22 -5.98
C GLU A 189 -34.11 -0.62 -5.74
N TRP A 190 -33.68 -1.45 -6.70
CA TRP A 190 -32.43 -2.23 -6.59
C TRP A 190 -31.22 -1.32 -6.40
N TRP A 191 -31.12 -0.24 -7.19
CA TRP A 191 -30.01 0.72 -7.10
C TRP A 191 -30.02 1.47 -5.78
N ALA A 192 -31.20 1.90 -5.31
CA ALA A 192 -31.35 2.58 -4.03
C ALA A 192 -31.02 1.66 -2.84
N GLU A 193 -31.59 0.46 -2.80
CA GLU A 193 -31.37 -0.55 -1.75
C GLU A 193 -29.87 -0.87 -1.64
N LEU A 194 -29.20 -1.14 -2.78
CA LEU A 194 -27.78 -1.48 -2.75
C LEU A 194 -26.92 -0.32 -2.23
N VAL A 195 -27.19 0.93 -2.61
CA VAL A 195 -26.49 2.12 -2.07
C VAL A 195 -26.64 2.18 -0.55
N VAL A 196 -27.86 2.00 -0.03
CA VAL A 196 -28.12 2.04 1.42
C VAL A 196 -27.33 0.96 2.17
N TRP A 197 -27.30 -0.27 1.64
CA TRP A 197 -26.64 -1.38 2.34
C TRP A 197 -25.10 -1.37 2.25
N ILE A 198 -24.53 -0.77 1.22
CA ILE A 198 -23.06 -0.61 1.13
C ILE A 198 -22.59 0.67 1.83
N ASP A 199 -23.46 1.65 2.06
CA ASP A 199 -23.14 2.90 2.73
C ASP A 199 -23.17 2.81 4.27
N TYR A 200 -22.47 1.81 4.82
CA TYR A 200 -22.18 1.79 6.25
C TYR A 200 -20.97 2.70 6.54
N THR A 201 -21.21 3.77 7.30
CA THR A 201 -20.25 4.82 7.66
C THR A 201 -19.73 4.60 9.09
N HIS A 202 -18.71 3.75 9.27
CA HIS A 202 -18.08 3.58 10.60
C HIS A 202 -16.59 3.19 10.53
N THR A 203 -15.76 3.90 9.77
CA THR A 203 -14.29 3.81 9.95
C THR A 203 -13.74 4.88 10.86
N TRP A 204 -14.33 6.08 10.89
CA TRP A 204 -14.01 7.12 11.87
C TRP A 204 -14.65 6.80 13.22
N SER A 205 -14.06 5.83 13.94
CA SER A 205 -14.32 5.73 15.37
C SER A 205 -13.58 6.85 16.10
N ILE A 206 -14.17 7.38 17.17
CA ILE A 206 -13.48 8.33 18.07
C ILE A 206 -12.13 7.76 18.51
N SER A 207 -12.08 6.44 18.79
CA SER A 207 -10.86 5.71 19.13
C SER A 207 -9.77 5.80 18.07
N ALA A 208 -10.12 5.63 16.78
CA ALA A 208 -9.16 5.74 15.68
C ALA A 208 -8.62 7.17 15.56
N ALA A 209 -9.49 8.19 15.65
CA ALA A 209 -9.09 9.59 15.59
C ALA A 209 -8.18 9.98 16.78
N THR A 210 -8.54 9.56 17.99
CA THR A 210 -7.72 9.79 19.19
C THR A 210 -6.36 9.08 19.11
N SER A 211 -6.32 7.86 18.56
CA SER A 211 -5.07 7.13 18.34
C SER A 211 -4.14 7.87 17.37
N VAL A 212 -4.66 8.34 16.23
CA VAL A 212 -3.90 9.16 15.27
C VAL A 212 -3.38 10.44 15.93
N ALA A 213 -4.21 11.14 16.70
CA ALA A 213 -3.82 12.35 17.41
C ALA A 213 -2.68 12.09 18.41
N TRP A 214 -2.75 11.00 19.19
CA TRP A 214 -1.69 10.64 20.12
C TRP A 214 -0.38 10.28 19.43
N VAL A 215 -0.42 9.58 18.29
CA VAL A 215 0.80 9.28 17.52
C VAL A 215 1.42 10.57 16.97
N LEU A 216 0.61 11.53 16.51
CA LEU A 216 1.10 12.84 16.06
C LEU A 216 1.76 13.61 17.21
N ILE A 217 1.11 13.70 18.37
CA ILE A 217 1.65 14.39 19.55
C ILE A 217 2.96 13.73 20.00
N ALA A 218 2.97 12.39 20.10
CA ALA A 218 4.17 11.64 20.45
C ALA A 218 5.31 11.91 19.48
N TYR A 219 5.06 11.85 18.17
CA TYR A 219 6.07 12.15 17.16
C TYR A 219 6.64 13.57 17.30
N VAL A 220 5.78 14.58 17.49
CA VAL A 220 6.23 15.98 17.68
C VAL A 220 7.13 16.11 18.91
N PHE A 221 6.73 15.54 20.05
CA PHE A 221 7.54 15.59 21.27
C PHE A 221 8.87 14.84 21.11
N THR A 222 8.85 13.66 20.51
CA THR A 222 10.06 12.87 20.26
C THR A 222 11.02 13.61 19.30
N VAL A 223 10.50 14.30 18.30
CA VAL A 223 11.32 15.15 17.40
C VAL A 223 11.91 16.34 18.16
N ILE A 224 11.11 17.05 18.97
CA ILE A 224 11.61 18.18 19.77
C ILE A 224 12.73 17.72 20.72
N ASP A 225 12.49 16.64 21.48
CA ASP A 225 13.46 16.06 22.42
C ASP A 225 14.77 15.73 21.72
N SER A 226 14.68 15.15 20.51
CA SER A 226 15.86 14.79 19.70
C SER A 226 16.77 15.96 19.32
N PHE A 227 16.25 17.20 19.29
CA PHE A 227 17.05 18.40 19.02
C PHE A 227 17.59 19.08 20.28
N THR A 228 17.22 18.64 21.49
CA THR A 228 17.65 19.26 22.75
C THR A 228 18.96 18.69 23.31
N ASP A 229 19.32 17.44 23.01
CA ASP A 229 20.57 16.79 23.48
C ASP A 229 21.35 16.12 22.33
N ILE A 230 21.92 16.95 21.45
CA ILE A 230 22.66 16.47 20.25
C ILE A 230 24.03 15.90 20.63
N THR A 231 24.63 16.36 21.74
CA THR A 231 25.99 16.01 22.17
C THR A 231 26.06 14.78 23.07
N GLY A 232 25.00 14.47 23.83
CA GLY A 232 24.95 13.34 24.77
C GLY A 232 24.62 11.98 24.13
N SER A 233 23.95 11.97 22.97
CA SER A 233 23.44 10.74 22.32
C SER A 233 23.70 10.74 20.81
N TYR A 234 24.97 10.63 20.39
CA TYR A 234 25.32 10.59 18.97
C TYR A 234 25.03 9.24 18.30
N ASN A 235 24.67 8.20 19.07
CA ASN A 235 24.15 6.95 18.54
C ASN A 235 22.69 7.14 18.13
N VAL A 236 22.49 7.60 16.89
CA VAL A 236 21.17 7.93 16.32
C VAL A 236 20.35 6.67 15.98
N SER A 237 19.90 5.97 17.01
CA SER A 237 19.12 4.73 16.88
C SER A 237 17.64 5.05 16.69
N GLY A 238 17.06 5.95 17.49
CA GLY A 238 15.64 6.27 17.46
C GLY A 238 15.15 7.07 16.25
N GLN A 239 15.86 8.14 15.88
CA GLN A 239 15.38 9.10 14.87
C GLN A 239 15.20 8.49 13.48
N GLY A 240 16.09 7.56 13.11
CA GLY A 240 15.97 6.77 11.88
C GLY A 240 14.70 5.92 11.89
N VAL A 241 14.36 5.29 13.02
CA VAL A 241 13.14 4.49 13.17
C VAL A 241 11.92 5.39 13.02
N GLY A 242 11.88 6.52 13.72
CA GLY A 242 10.76 7.47 13.62
C GLY A 242 10.47 7.90 12.18
N SER A 243 11.52 8.24 11.44
CA SER A 243 11.41 8.63 10.02
C SER A 243 10.95 7.46 9.14
N ALA A 244 11.53 6.26 9.33
CA ALA A 244 11.22 5.07 8.53
C ALA A 244 9.79 4.56 8.74
N TRP A 245 9.16 4.84 9.88
CA TRP A 245 7.78 4.43 10.19
C TRP A 245 6.73 5.50 9.91
N LEU A 246 7.15 6.75 9.64
CA LEU A 246 6.24 7.88 9.44
C LEU A 246 5.24 7.67 8.31
N TRP A 247 5.53 6.83 7.30
CA TRP A 247 4.61 6.50 6.21
C TRP A 247 3.29 5.88 6.69
N LEU A 248 3.28 5.23 7.86
CA LEU A 248 2.09 4.55 8.36
C LEU A 248 0.98 5.55 8.69
N LEU A 249 1.36 6.76 9.12
CA LEU A 249 0.45 7.83 9.49
C LEU A 249 -0.42 8.30 8.32
N PRO A 250 0.13 8.77 7.18
CA PRO A 250 -0.67 9.16 6.03
C PRO A 250 -1.46 7.98 5.45
N VAL A 251 -0.92 6.75 5.52
CA VAL A 251 -1.60 5.55 5.04
C VAL A 251 -2.85 5.22 5.87
N VAL A 252 -2.75 5.26 7.20
CA VAL A 252 -3.90 5.01 8.08
C VAL A 252 -4.94 6.12 7.95
N ILE A 253 -4.54 7.39 7.96
CA ILE A 253 -5.46 8.51 7.76
C ILE A 253 -6.20 8.36 6.43
N ALA A 254 -5.49 8.05 5.34
CA ALA A 254 -6.11 7.90 4.02
C ALA A 254 -7.11 6.73 3.97
N TRP A 255 -6.79 5.58 4.57
CA TRP A 255 -7.75 4.48 4.63
C TRP A 255 -8.96 4.78 5.50
N LEU A 256 -8.79 5.51 6.61
CA LEU A 256 -9.91 5.95 7.44
C LEU A 256 -10.83 6.90 6.66
N GLN A 257 -10.26 7.83 5.90
CA GLN A 257 -11.01 8.77 5.04
C GLN A 257 -11.71 8.08 3.87
N ILE A 258 -11.03 7.17 3.16
CA ILE A 258 -11.63 6.41 2.04
C ILE A 258 -12.75 5.49 2.54
N SER A 259 -12.63 4.98 3.77
CA SER A 259 -13.56 3.99 4.34
C SER A 259 -13.84 2.81 3.39
N PRO A 260 -12.80 2.11 2.88
CA PRO A 260 -12.97 1.09 1.86
C PRO A 260 -13.90 -0.02 2.34
N LYS A 261 -14.86 -0.41 1.49
CA LYS A 261 -15.86 -1.45 1.81
C LYS A 261 -15.19 -2.82 1.72
N CYS A 262 -14.49 -3.17 2.79
CA CYS A 262 -13.63 -4.34 2.84
C CYS A 262 -14.19 -5.50 3.66
N ASP A 263 -15.26 -5.33 4.43
CA ASP A 263 -15.92 -6.45 5.13
C ASP A 263 -16.60 -7.37 4.11
N SER A 264 -15.94 -8.51 3.83
CA SER A 264 -16.39 -9.47 2.83
C SER A 264 -17.79 -10.00 3.08
N LEU A 265 -18.18 -10.24 4.35
CA LEU A 265 -19.48 -10.80 4.69
C LEU A 265 -20.58 -9.76 4.47
N ARG A 266 -20.38 -8.55 4.97
CA ARG A 266 -21.36 -7.45 4.81
C ARG A 266 -21.55 -7.09 3.34
N VAL A 267 -20.45 -6.94 2.59
CA VAL A 267 -20.51 -6.59 1.17
C VAL A 267 -21.20 -7.69 0.36
N TYR A 268 -20.93 -8.96 0.67
CA TYR A 268 -21.62 -10.08 0.02
C TYR A 268 -23.11 -10.13 0.35
N GLN A 269 -23.48 -9.88 1.62
CA GLN A 269 -24.88 -9.82 2.04
C GLN A 269 -25.64 -8.66 1.38
N ALA A 270 -25.03 -7.48 1.29
CA ALA A 270 -25.60 -6.31 0.63
C ALA A 270 -25.92 -6.59 -0.85
N VAL A 271 -24.94 -7.10 -1.60
CA VAL A 271 -25.13 -7.43 -3.03
C VAL A 271 -26.15 -8.56 -3.21
N ARG A 272 -26.13 -9.58 -2.34
CA ARG A 272 -27.09 -10.68 -2.41
C ARG A 272 -28.53 -10.18 -2.19
N ARG A 273 -28.75 -9.35 -1.17
CA ARG A 273 -30.06 -8.80 -0.82
C ARG A 273 -30.62 -7.93 -1.95
N ALA A 274 -29.81 -7.04 -2.51
CA ALA A 274 -30.24 -6.27 -3.68
C ALA A 274 -30.65 -7.21 -4.84
N ASN A 275 -29.84 -8.25 -5.10
CA ASN A 275 -30.14 -9.24 -6.14
C ASN A 275 -31.39 -10.12 -5.91
N GLU A 276 -32.05 -10.06 -4.74
CA GLU A 276 -33.32 -10.73 -4.48
C GLU A 276 -34.52 -9.94 -5.03
N ILE A 277 -34.37 -8.62 -5.18
CA ILE A 277 -35.42 -7.71 -5.71
C ILE A 277 -35.14 -7.25 -7.14
N ALA A 278 -34.16 -7.86 -7.84
CA ALA A 278 -33.85 -7.53 -9.22
C ALA A 278 -34.91 -8.09 -10.18
N PHE A 279 -35.31 -7.30 -11.18
CA PHE A 279 -36.29 -7.65 -12.21
C PHE A 279 -35.66 -7.76 -13.61
N VAL A 280 -36.26 -8.60 -14.46
CA VAL A 280 -35.88 -8.81 -15.86
C VAL A 280 -37.09 -8.72 -16.78
N ALA A 281 -36.88 -8.18 -17.98
CA ALA A 281 -37.90 -8.16 -19.02
C ALA A 281 -38.06 -9.55 -19.63
N THR A 282 -39.29 -9.91 -19.99
CA THR A 282 -39.63 -11.17 -20.66
C THR A 282 -39.92 -10.96 -22.14
N GLN A 283 -39.95 -12.04 -22.92
CA GLN A 283 -40.24 -11.98 -24.35
C GLN A 283 -41.65 -11.43 -24.63
N ASP A 284 -42.60 -11.68 -23.73
CA ASP A 284 -43.99 -11.24 -23.88
C ASP A 284 -44.21 -9.76 -23.50
N GLY A 285 -43.15 -9.06 -23.07
CA GLY A 285 -43.21 -7.66 -22.62
C GLY A 285 -43.59 -7.49 -21.14
N GLY A 286 -43.79 -8.58 -20.40
CA GLY A 286 -43.96 -8.56 -18.95
C GLY A 286 -42.62 -8.47 -18.22
N VAL A 287 -42.67 -8.14 -16.93
CA VAL A 287 -41.51 -8.08 -16.03
C VAL A 287 -41.63 -9.20 -15.00
N ARG A 288 -40.51 -9.89 -14.71
CA ARG A 288 -40.45 -10.96 -13.69
C ARG A 288 -39.23 -10.78 -12.81
N LEU A 289 -39.24 -11.37 -11.62
CA LEU A 289 -38.06 -11.42 -10.76
C LEU A 289 -36.94 -12.19 -11.48
N ALA A 290 -35.73 -11.63 -11.46
CA ALA A 290 -34.55 -12.24 -12.05
C ALA A 290 -34.27 -13.63 -11.49
N ALA A 291 -34.61 -13.84 -10.21
CA ALA A 291 -34.44 -15.10 -9.51
C ALA A 291 -35.27 -16.26 -10.07
N ASP A 292 -36.43 -15.96 -10.64
CA ASP A 292 -37.36 -16.97 -11.18
C ASP A 292 -36.97 -17.40 -12.60
N VAL A 293 -36.17 -16.58 -13.29
CA VAL A 293 -35.82 -16.77 -14.71
C VAL A 293 -34.41 -17.32 -14.88
N ASN A 294 -33.44 -16.82 -14.11
CA ASN A 294 -32.04 -17.20 -14.23
C ASN A 294 -31.39 -17.38 -12.86
N ALA A 295 -30.50 -18.34 -12.72
CA ALA A 295 -29.68 -18.49 -11.51
C ALA A 295 -28.60 -17.39 -11.42
N GLN A 296 -28.19 -16.82 -12.55
CA GLN A 296 -27.23 -15.73 -12.60
C GLN A 296 -27.89 -14.37 -12.32
N ARG A 297 -27.07 -13.40 -11.94
CA ARG A 297 -27.49 -12.02 -11.67
C ARG A 297 -26.64 -11.08 -12.51
N ALA A 298 -27.22 -9.95 -12.92
CA ALA A 298 -26.56 -8.96 -13.77
C ALA A 298 -25.22 -8.51 -13.19
N ILE A 299 -25.20 -8.15 -11.90
CA ILE A 299 -24.02 -7.78 -11.13
C ILE A 299 -23.91 -8.72 -9.94
N TYR A 300 -22.74 -9.33 -9.74
CA TYR A 300 -22.51 -10.25 -8.63
C TYR A 300 -21.06 -10.23 -8.16
N LEU A 301 -20.83 -10.79 -6.97
CA LEU A 301 -19.48 -10.96 -6.41
C LEU A 301 -19.01 -12.39 -6.64
N GLN A 302 -17.89 -12.53 -7.34
CA GLN A 302 -17.34 -13.84 -7.68
C GLN A 302 -16.83 -14.55 -6.42
N LYS A 303 -17.31 -15.78 -6.20
CA LYS A 303 -16.74 -16.68 -5.18
C LYS A 303 -15.47 -17.35 -5.69
N LYS A 304 -14.57 -17.66 -4.76
CA LYS A 304 -13.24 -18.27 -4.99
C LYS A 304 -13.35 -19.52 -5.89
N ARG A 305 -12.82 -19.42 -7.12
CA ARG A 305 -12.94 -20.51 -8.11
C ARG A 305 -11.62 -20.86 -8.81
N ASN A 306 -10.59 -20.01 -8.74
CA ASN A 306 -9.34 -20.21 -9.45
C ASN A 306 -8.10 -19.66 -8.69
N PRO A 307 -7.03 -20.45 -8.51
CA PRO A 307 -5.77 -20.00 -7.92
C PRO A 307 -5.14 -18.76 -8.60
N LEU A 308 -5.33 -18.60 -9.93
CA LEU A 308 -4.82 -17.45 -10.70
C LEU A 308 -5.38 -16.12 -10.21
N TYR A 309 -6.62 -16.11 -9.69
CA TYR A 309 -7.31 -14.90 -9.22
C TYR A 309 -7.47 -14.88 -7.69
N SER A 310 -6.69 -15.70 -6.97
CA SER A 310 -6.77 -15.85 -5.51
C SER A 310 -6.85 -14.53 -4.74
N ASP A 311 -6.04 -13.54 -5.11
CA ASP A 311 -5.98 -12.25 -4.42
C ASP A 311 -7.16 -11.33 -4.73
N GLN A 312 -7.81 -11.52 -5.90
CA GLN A 312 -8.99 -10.74 -6.27
C GLN A 312 -10.17 -11.01 -5.33
N TYR A 313 -10.20 -12.17 -4.68
CA TYR A 313 -11.25 -12.53 -3.73
C TYR A 313 -11.05 -11.93 -2.34
N ILE A 314 -9.86 -11.41 -2.03
CA ILE A 314 -9.55 -10.86 -0.70
C ILE A 314 -9.91 -9.38 -0.68
N THR A 315 -10.95 -9.01 0.06
CA THR A 315 -11.53 -7.65 0.08
C THR A 315 -10.69 -6.62 0.83
N ALA A 316 -9.62 -7.03 1.51
CA ALA A 316 -8.74 -6.10 2.20
C ALA A 316 -8.10 -5.09 1.21
N PRO A 317 -8.00 -3.78 1.55
CA PRO A 317 -7.66 -2.74 0.59
C PRO A 317 -6.27 -2.87 -0.03
N VAL A 318 -5.30 -3.43 0.70
CA VAL A 318 -3.93 -3.67 0.19
C VAL A 318 -3.90 -4.63 -1.01
N PHE A 319 -4.94 -5.45 -1.20
CA PHE A 319 -5.08 -6.36 -2.35
C PHE A 319 -5.70 -5.71 -3.59
N ASN A 320 -6.01 -4.40 -3.54
CA ASN A 320 -6.67 -3.71 -4.64
C ASN A 320 -5.87 -3.83 -5.95
N TYR A 321 -4.53 -3.89 -5.89
CA TYR A 321 -3.66 -4.09 -7.06
C TYR A 321 -4.12 -5.24 -7.98
N SER A 322 -4.71 -6.30 -7.42
CA SER A 322 -5.12 -7.50 -8.15
C SER A 322 -6.41 -7.32 -8.96
N ARG A 323 -7.22 -6.31 -8.62
CA ARG A 323 -8.56 -6.04 -9.18
C ARG A 323 -8.58 -4.83 -10.10
N VAL A 324 -7.60 -3.94 -10.03
CA VAL A 324 -7.55 -2.67 -10.76
C VAL A 324 -7.98 -2.81 -12.23
N PHE A 325 -7.48 -3.83 -12.93
CA PHE A 325 -7.80 -4.04 -14.35
C PHE A 325 -9.18 -4.65 -14.59
N SER A 326 -9.52 -5.74 -13.89
CA SER A 326 -10.81 -6.41 -14.07
C SER A 326 -11.97 -5.50 -13.68
N TRP A 327 -11.83 -4.79 -12.57
CA TRP A 327 -12.81 -3.80 -12.12
C TRP A 327 -12.94 -2.65 -13.12
N THR A 328 -11.83 -2.15 -13.68
CA THR A 328 -11.89 -1.07 -14.71
C THR A 328 -12.70 -1.50 -15.91
N ILE A 329 -12.49 -2.71 -16.43
CA ILE A 329 -13.26 -3.23 -17.57
C ILE A 329 -14.75 -3.35 -17.21
N THR A 330 -15.08 -3.87 -16.02
CA THR A 330 -16.47 -3.97 -15.57
C THR A 330 -17.15 -2.60 -15.52
N VAL A 331 -16.47 -1.59 -15.01
CA VAL A 331 -17.00 -0.21 -14.96
C VAL A 331 -17.20 0.36 -16.35
N GLU A 332 -16.26 0.15 -17.28
CA GLU A 332 -16.41 0.62 -18.66
C GLU A 332 -17.61 -0.05 -19.35
N ILE A 333 -17.80 -1.36 -19.18
CA ILE A 333 -18.95 -2.05 -19.77
C ILE A 333 -20.27 -1.45 -19.23
N ILE A 334 -20.37 -1.26 -17.92
CA ILE A 334 -21.58 -0.64 -17.33
C ILE A 334 -21.75 0.79 -17.85
N SER A 335 -20.69 1.59 -17.91
CA SER A 335 -20.74 2.95 -18.45
C SER A 335 -21.21 2.97 -19.90
N GLU A 336 -20.78 2.03 -20.74
CA GLU A 336 -21.21 1.94 -22.14
C GLU A 336 -22.72 1.67 -22.25
N TYR A 337 -23.29 0.84 -21.37
CA TYR A 337 -24.74 0.60 -21.33
C TYR A 337 -25.50 1.87 -20.93
N PHE A 338 -25.01 2.59 -19.91
CA PHE A 338 -25.56 3.90 -19.53
C PHE A 338 -25.42 4.92 -20.67
N ARG A 339 -24.31 4.87 -21.43
CA ARG A 339 -24.02 5.79 -22.54
C ARG A 339 -25.05 5.64 -23.63
N GLU A 340 -25.30 4.41 -24.05
CA GLU A 340 -26.27 4.11 -25.09
C GLU A 340 -27.70 4.43 -24.63
N ALA A 341 -28.05 4.07 -23.39
CA ALA A 341 -29.34 4.42 -22.81
C ALA A 341 -29.56 5.95 -22.74
N THR A 342 -28.54 6.71 -22.34
CA THR A 342 -28.58 8.18 -22.33
C THR A 342 -28.76 8.73 -23.75
N ARG A 343 -27.99 8.22 -24.71
CA ARG A 343 -28.04 8.67 -26.11
C ARG A 343 -29.42 8.48 -26.72
N ARG A 344 -30.02 7.30 -26.55
CA ARG A 344 -31.36 6.97 -27.06
C ARG A 344 -32.44 7.84 -26.40
N ALA A 345 -32.31 8.07 -25.09
CA ALA A 345 -33.21 8.96 -24.38
C ALA A 345 -33.12 10.42 -24.85
N ASP A 346 -31.92 10.93 -25.12
CA ASP A 346 -31.71 12.29 -25.65
C ASP A 346 -32.22 12.44 -27.10
N LEU A 347 -32.30 11.34 -27.85
CA LEU A 347 -32.98 11.27 -29.15
C LEU A 347 -34.51 11.12 -29.04
N PHE A 348 -35.05 11.08 -27.82
CA PHE A 348 -36.47 10.86 -27.55
C PHE A 348 -36.97 9.52 -28.14
N GLU A 349 -36.16 8.47 -28.04
CA GLU A 349 -36.52 7.10 -28.46
C GLU A 349 -36.95 6.27 -27.23
N PRO A 350 -38.19 5.76 -27.17
CA PRO A 350 -38.62 4.88 -26.09
C PRO A 350 -38.08 3.46 -26.29
N VAL A 351 -37.98 2.69 -25.21
CA VAL A 351 -37.50 1.29 -25.27
C VAL A 351 -38.43 0.42 -26.11
N SER A 352 -39.75 0.50 -25.87
CA SER A 352 -40.71 -0.26 -26.67
C SER A 352 -40.97 0.43 -28.01
N SER A 353 -40.84 -0.35 -29.09
CA SER A 353 -41.18 0.06 -30.47
C SER A 353 -42.67 0.36 -30.66
N ARG A 354 -43.53 -0.09 -29.74
CA ARG A 354 -44.99 0.06 -29.81
C ARG A 354 -45.48 1.38 -29.23
N GLN A 355 -44.62 2.12 -28.53
CA GLN A 355 -44.97 3.35 -27.84
C GLN A 355 -44.23 4.54 -28.45
N ARG A 356 -44.83 5.73 -28.32
CA ARG A 356 -44.15 7.00 -28.63
C ARG A 356 -43.56 7.60 -27.35
N TRP A 357 -42.45 8.30 -27.48
CA TRP A 357 -41.80 8.95 -26.35
C TRP A 357 -42.76 9.89 -25.60
N LEU A 358 -42.89 9.65 -24.30
CA LEU A 358 -43.65 10.51 -23.41
C LEU A 358 -42.71 11.57 -22.80
N PRO A 359 -43.00 12.87 -22.95
CA PRO A 359 -42.14 13.92 -22.43
C PRO A 359 -42.07 13.88 -20.90
N GLY A 360 -40.87 14.12 -20.35
CA GLY A 360 -40.64 14.25 -18.92
C GLY A 360 -41.49 15.36 -18.27
N ASN A 361 -41.52 15.37 -16.94
CA ASN A 361 -42.13 16.45 -16.15
C ASN A 361 -41.06 17.15 -15.30
N ARG A 362 -41.47 18.11 -14.45
CA ARG A 362 -40.53 18.87 -13.59
C ARG A 362 -39.69 18.01 -12.64
N ASN A 363 -40.16 16.82 -12.28
CA ASN A 363 -39.54 15.96 -11.26
C ASN A 363 -38.85 14.74 -11.86
N VAL A 364 -39.17 14.39 -13.11
CA VAL A 364 -38.71 13.16 -13.77
C VAL A 364 -38.40 13.49 -15.23
N ARG A 365 -37.09 13.49 -15.56
CA ARG A 365 -36.61 13.71 -16.93
C ARG A 365 -37.03 12.58 -17.88
N ILE A 366 -36.80 11.34 -17.48
CA ILE A 366 -37.15 10.14 -18.26
C ILE A 366 -38.26 9.38 -17.53
N ARG A 367 -39.44 9.35 -18.13
CA ARG A 367 -40.60 8.68 -17.52
C ARG A 367 -40.44 7.16 -17.49
N PRO A 368 -40.93 6.47 -16.45
CA PRO A 368 -40.92 5.00 -16.35
C PRO A 368 -41.51 4.29 -17.57
N GLU A 369 -42.57 4.85 -18.18
CA GLU A 369 -43.24 4.24 -19.33
C GLU A 369 -42.36 4.24 -20.60
N ASN A 370 -41.37 5.13 -20.71
CA ASN A 370 -40.42 5.10 -21.82
C ASN A 370 -39.34 4.03 -21.62
N ARG A 371 -39.28 3.42 -20.43
CA ARG A 371 -38.23 2.51 -19.96
C ARG A 371 -38.71 1.04 -19.90
N SER A 372 -39.88 0.74 -20.45
CA SER A 372 -40.45 -0.60 -20.49
C SER A 372 -40.44 -1.17 -21.92
N GLY A 373 -40.21 -2.48 -22.05
CA GLY A 373 -40.24 -3.20 -23.31
C GLY A 373 -40.01 -4.70 -23.14
N THR A 374 -40.03 -5.44 -24.25
CA THR A 374 -39.66 -6.86 -24.27
C THR A 374 -38.18 -7.06 -23.95
N SER A 375 -37.79 -8.29 -23.57
CA SER A 375 -36.38 -8.63 -23.28
C SER A 375 -35.42 -8.23 -24.40
N ARG A 376 -35.86 -8.35 -25.66
CA ARG A 376 -35.08 -8.01 -26.85
C ARG A 376 -35.00 -6.50 -27.07
N GLU A 377 -36.11 -5.79 -26.90
CA GLU A 377 -36.13 -4.33 -26.99
C GLU A 377 -35.23 -3.68 -25.93
N VAL A 378 -35.26 -4.20 -24.70
CA VAL A 378 -34.38 -3.75 -23.61
C VAL A 378 -32.91 -4.02 -23.92
N GLU A 379 -32.59 -5.20 -24.46
CA GLU A 379 -31.22 -5.53 -24.87
C GLU A 379 -30.74 -4.61 -26.00
N ASP A 380 -31.55 -4.45 -27.06
CA ASP A 380 -31.24 -3.62 -28.22
C ASP A 380 -31.09 -2.14 -27.84
N TYR A 381 -31.82 -1.66 -26.83
CA TYR A 381 -31.71 -0.28 -26.34
C TYR A 381 -30.35 0.06 -25.70
N CYS A 382 -29.64 -0.93 -25.16
CA CYS A 382 -28.30 -0.75 -24.60
C CYS A 382 -27.17 -1.14 -25.59
N LYS A 383 -27.53 -1.60 -26.79
CA LYS A 383 -26.56 -2.13 -27.74
C LYS A 383 -25.91 -0.99 -28.53
N PRO A 384 -24.57 -0.86 -28.53
CA PRO A 384 -23.90 0.18 -29.29
C PRO A 384 -24.05 -0.04 -30.80
N ASP A 385 -24.28 1.03 -31.57
CA ASP A 385 -24.45 0.99 -33.04
C ASP A 385 -23.18 0.50 -33.78
N LEU A 386 -21.99 0.68 -33.18
CA LEU A 386 -20.74 0.07 -33.62
C LEU A 386 -20.19 -0.78 -32.47
N ASN A 387 -19.84 -2.04 -32.75
CA ASN A 387 -19.07 -2.87 -31.82
C ASN A 387 -17.67 -2.25 -31.66
N PRO A 388 -17.37 -1.55 -30.55
CA PRO A 388 -16.03 -1.05 -30.35
C PRO A 388 -15.10 -2.25 -30.20
N SER A 389 -13.87 -2.15 -30.72
CA SER A 389 -12.88 -3.18 -30.44
C SER A 389 -12.68 -3.27 -28.92
N PRO A 390 -12.70 -4.48 -28.32
CA PRO A 390 -12.52 -4.62 -26.89
C PRO A 390 -11.16 -4.05 -26.48
N LYS A 391 -11.16 -3.03 -25.61
CA LYS A 391 -9.90 -2.52 -25.03
C LYS A 391 -9.37 -3.57 -24.05
N SER A 392 -8.17 -4.08 -24.31
CA SER A 392 -7.60 -5.17 -23.50
C SER A 392 -7.33 -4.81 -22.03
N PHE A 393 -7.06 -3.54 -21.69
CA PHE A 393 -6.75 -3.11 -20.31
C PHE A 393 -7.65 -1.98 -19.78
N GLY A 394 -8.64 -1.53 -20.56
CA GLY A 394 -9.47 -0.36 -20.24
C GLY A 394 -8.78 0.99 -20.47
N SER A 395 -9.55 2.06 -20.60
CA SER A 395 -9.06 3.40 -20.93
C SER A 395 -8.43 4.14 -19.74
N GLY A 396 -7.36 4.88 -20.03
CA GLY A 396 -6.68 5.73 -19.04
C GLY A 396 -6.07 4.98 -17.85
N ILE A 397 -6.04 3.64 -17.86
CA ILE A 397 -5.58 2.86 -16.71
C ILE A 397 -4.09 3.05 -16.43
N TRP A 398 -3.27 3.09 -17.48
CA TRP A 398 -1.82 3.20 -17.33
C TRP A 398 -1.40 4.52 -16.69
N MET A 399 -2.08 5.62 -17.04
CA MET A 399 -1.83 6.92 -16.41
C MET A 399 -2.14 6.86 -14.91
N ARG A 400 -3.26 6.23 -14.51
CA ARG A 400 -3.61 6.03 -13.10
C ARG A 400 -2.60 5.16 -12.37
N VAL A 401 -2.16 4.06 -12.98
CA VAL A 401 -1.14 3.16 -12.42
C VAL A 401 0.19 3.89 -12.25
N VAL A 402 0.66 4.62 -13.26
CA VAL A 402 1.93 5.38 -13.18
C VAL A 402 1.87 6.45 -12.09
N LEU A 403 0.80 7.26 -12.06
CA LEU A 403 0.65 8.30 -11.04
C LEU A 403 0.57 7.71 -9.62
N ALA A 404 -0.19 6.63 -9.43
CA ALA A 404 -0.24 5.92 -8.15
C ALA A 404 1.13 5.34 -7.75
N SER A 405 1.92 4.88 -8.71
CA SER A 405 3.28 4.36 -8.50
C SER A 405 4.24 5.45 -8.04
N ILE A 406 4.21 6.62 -8.71
CA ILE A 406 5.04 7.78 -8.33
C ILE A 406 4.73 8.20 -6.90
N LEU A 407 3.45 8.41 -6.57
CA LEU A 407 3.03 8.81 -5.22
C LEU A 407 3.47 7.79 -4.15
N ALA A 408 3.32 6.49 -4.45
CA ALA A 408 3.69 5.42 -3.53
C ALA A 408 5.21 5.30 -3.30
N VAL A 409 5.99 5.37 -4.37
CA VAL A 409 7.46 5.32 -4.30
C VAL A 409 7.99 6.58 -3.62
N SER A 410 7.44 7.76 -3.92
CA SER A 410 7.80 9.02 -3.26
C SER A 410 7.54 8.99 -1.75
N LEU A 411 6.40 8.45 -1.30
CA LEU A 411 6.14 8.31 0.14
C LEU A 411 7.11 7.34 0.81
N GLN A 412 7.36 6.17 0.21
CA GLN A 412 8.27 5.17 0.79
C GLN A 412 9.71 5.66 0.84
N TRP A 413 10.23 6.17 -0.26
CA TRP A 413 11.60 6.65 -0.32
C TRP A 413 11.79 8.01 0.34
N GLY A 414 10.73 8.81 0.50
CA GLY A 414 10.78 10.02 1.33
C GLY A 414 11.01 9.70 2.80
N THR A 415 10.25 8.76 3.34
CA THR A 415 10.31 8.36 4.76
C THR A 415 11.52 7.46 5.06
N ALA A 416 11.76 6.42 4.27
CA ALA A 416 12.96 5.59 4.40
C ALA A 416 14.25 6.33 4.01
N GLY A 417 14.20 7.21 3.00
CA GLY A 417 15.33 8.05 2.60
C GLY A 417 15.71 9.06 3.67
N ALA A 418 14.73 9.63 4.38
CA ALA A 418 15.00 10.42 5.57
C ALA A 418 15.72 9.62 6.65
N ALA A 419 15.27 8.39 6.95
CA ALA A 419 15.96 7.52 7.90
C ALA A 419 17.40 7.18 7.46
N ILE A 420 17.61 6.92 6.18
CA ILE A 420 18.95 6.69 5.60
C ILE A 420 19.82 7.94 5.74
N LEU A 421 19.28 9.12 5.43
CA LEU A 421 20.00 10.39 5.47
C LEU A 421 20.44 10.76 6.89
N VAL A 422 19.54 10.56 7.86
CA VAL A 422 19.83 10.78 9.29
C VAL A 422 21.00 9.91 9.74
N VAL A 423 21.05 8.65 9.31
CA VAL A 423 22.06 7.69 9.78
C VAL A 423 23.35 7.68 8.95
N ILE A 424 23.33 8.05 7.66
CA ILE A 424 24.57 8.16 6.85
C ILE A 424 25.44 9.33 7.29
N ARG A 425 24.85 10.33 7.94
CA ARG A 425 25.50 11.57 8.37
C ARG A 425 25.83 11.59 9.86
N THR A 426 25.66 10.47 10.58
CA THR A 426 26.19 10.32 11.94
C THR A 426 27.71 10.21 11.93
N PRO A 427 28.39 10.40 13.08
CA PRO A 427 29.84 10.30 13.17
C PRO A 427 30.29 8.96 12.58
N THR A 428 31.24 9.02 11.64
CA THR A 428 31.50 8.04 10.55
C THR A 428 30.56 8.13 9.35
N THR A 429 30.79 9.15 8.52
CA THR A 429 30.03 9.31 7.28
C THR A 429 30.16 8.09 6.38
N GLY A 430 29.04 7.50 5.96
CA GLY A 430 29.05 6.36 5.04
C GLY A 430 27.90 5.40 5.24
N LEU A 431 27.92 4.32 4.44
CA LEU A 431 26.94 3.25 4.56
C LEU A 431 27.36 2.30 5.68
N GLY A 432 26.64 2.35 6.80
CA GLY A 432 26.75 1.41 7.92
C GLY A 432 25.61 0.39 7.96
N CYS A 433 25.61 -0.45 9.01
CA CYS A 433 24.58 -1.50 9.19
C CYS A 433 23.16 -0.94 9.27
N ARG A 434 22.98 0.16 10.00
CA ARG A 434 21.69 0.82 10.21
C ARG A 434 21.12 1.38 8.89
N SER A 435 21.89 2.19 8.17
CA SER A 435 21.50 2.72 6.85
C SER A 435 21.30 1.61 5.81
N GLY A 436 22.14 0.57 5.83
CA GLY A 436 22.00 -0.59 4.95
C GLY A 436 20.71 -1.36 5.20
N ALA A 437 20.29 -1.49 6.46
CA ALA A 437 19.03 -2.13 6.83
C ALA A 437 17.81 -1.36 6.30
N TYR A 438 17.83 -0.02 6.34
CA TYR A 438 16.78 0.81 5.76
C TYR A 438 16.75 0.76 4.23
N ILE A 439 17.91 0.76 3.57
CA ILE A 439 17.99 0.58 2.11
C ILE A 439 17.41 -0.77 1.71
N LEU A 440 17.76 -1.84 2.42
CA LEU A 440 17.23 -3.18 2.16
C LEU A 440 15.71 -3.20 2.34
N TYR A 441 15.20 -2.61 3.44
CA TYR A 441 13.77 -2.51 3.69
C TYR A 441 13.01 -1.77 2.57
N ALA A 442 13.50 -0.60 2.17
CA ALA A 442 12.89 0.21 1.12
C ALA A 442 12.97 -0.47 -0.25
N GLY A 443 14.13 -1.05 -0.59
CA GLY A 443 14.34 -1.79 -1.83
C GLY A 443 13.42 -2.99 -1.96
N ILE A 444 13.34 -3.83 -0.92
CA ILE A 444 12.43 -4.99 -0.93
C ILE A 444 10.97 -4.53 -1.00
N SER A 445 10.58 -3.47 -0.29
CA SER A 445 9.22 -2.90 -0.39
C SER A 445 8.85 -2.56 -1.84
N THR A 446 9.75 -1.88 -2.57
CA THR A 446 9.54 -1.53 -3.98
C THR A 446 9.49 -2.77 -4.87
N VAL A 447 10.37 -3.75 -4.66
CA VAL A 447 10.38 -5.02 -5.43
C VAL A 447 9.07 -5.79 -5.23
N VAL A 448 8.60 -5.93 -3.99
CA VAL A 448 7.32 -6.60 -3.68
C VAL A 448 6.17 -5.94 -4.44
N TRP A 449 6.06 -4.61 -4.37
CA TRP A 449 5.04 -3.86 -5.10
C TRP A 449 5.10 -4.14 -6.61
N ALA A 450 6.29 -4.03 -7.21
CA ALA A 450 6.47 -4.25 -8.65
C ALA A 450 6.08 -5.68 -9.07
N MET A 451 6.48 -6.69 -8.29
CA MET A 451 6.13 -8.10 -8.54
C MET A 451 4.61 -8.33 -8.50
N LEU A 452 3.90 -7.68 -7.56
CA LEU A 452 2.45 -7.84 -7.41
C LEU A 452 1.65 -7.13 -8.51
N VAL A 453 2.05 -5.91 -8.88
CA VAL A 453 1.44 -5.20 -10.03
C VAL A 453 1.69 -5.98 -11.31
N LEU A 454 2.92 -6.47 -11.55
CA LEU A 454 3.24 -7.30 -12.70
C LEU A 454 2.46 -8.62 -12.71
N SER A 455 2.31 -9.28 -11.55
CA SER A 455 1.46 -10.46 -11.42
C SER A 455 0.02 -10.18 -11.84
N SER A 456 -0.52 -9.01 -11.47
CA SER A 456 -1.89 -8.61 -11.86
C SER A 456 -2.01 -8.32 -13.35
N ILE A 457 -1.03 -7.66 -13.96
CA ILE A 457 -1.00 -7.42 -15.41
C ILE A 457 -1.01 -8.75 -16.16
N LEU A 458 -0.19 -9.71 -15.74
CA LEU A 458 -0.13 -11.05 -16.34
C LEU A 458 -1.42 -11.85 -16.14
N ALA A 459 -2.03 -11.77 -14.96
CA ALA A 459 -3.32 -12.43 -14.69
C ALA A 459 -4.43 -11.86 -15.59
N HIS A 460 -4.46 -10.55 -15.76
CA HIS A 460 -5.40 -9.87 -16.64
C HIS A 460 -5.18 -10.21 -18.12
N TYR A 461 -3.92 -10.24 -18.55
CA TYR A 461 -3.54 -10.66 -19.91
C TYR A 461 -4.01 -12.09 -20.24
N VAL A 462 -3.95 -13.01 -19.27
CA VAL A 462 -4.50 -14.37 -19.45
C VAL A 462 -6.02 -14.33 -19.60
N SER A 463 -6.72 -13.52 -18.81
CA SER A 463 -8.17 -13.36 -18.91
C SER A 463 -8.60 -12.85 -20.29
N THR A 464 -7.91 -11.84 -20.83
CA THR A 464 -8.23 -11.29 -22.16
C THR A 464 -8.06 -12.32 -23.26
N LEU A 465 -7.01 -13.15 -23.17
CA LEU A 465 -6.79 -14.25 -24.14
C LEU A 465 -7.88 -15.34 -24.07
N GLN A 466 -8.59 -15.48 -22.95
CA GLN A 466 -9.65 -16.46 -22.79
C GLN A 466 -10.99 -15.95 -23.32
N VAL A 467 -11.27 -14.65 -23.21
CA VAL A 467 -12.53 -14.01 -23.63
C VAL A 467 -12.65 -13.93 -25.16
N ASP A 468 -11.55 -13.78 -25.90
CA ASP A 468 -11.57 -13.69 -27.38
C ASP A 468 -11.97 -15.01 -28.09
N PHE A 469 -12.05 -16.15 -27.39
CA PHE A 469 -12.30 -17.46 -28.01
C PHE A 469 -13.44 -18.29 -27.35
N PRO A 470 -14.68 -17.79 -27.25
CA PRO A 470 -15.77 -18.54 -26.61
C PRO A 470 -16.29 -19.73 -27.46
N HIS A 471 -16.06 -19.74 -28.78
CA HIS A 471 -16.65 -20.73 -29.69
C HIS A 471 -15.70 -21.80 -30.26
N ARG A 472 -14.43 -21.86 -29.83
CA ARG A 472 -13.55 -22.98 -30.21
C ARG A 472 -13.26 -23.86 -29.00
N ARG A 473 -13.88 -25.04 -29.00
CA ARG A 473 -13.56 -26.18 -28.12
C ARG A 473 -12.04 -26.40 -28.14
N TRP A 474 -11.41 -26.18 -27.00
CA TRP A 474 -9.97 -26.19 -26.80
C TRP A 474 -9.30 -27.46 -27.36
N LYS A 475 -8.40 -27.29 -28.33
CA LYS A 475 -7.37 -28.30 -28.64
C LYS A 475 -5.96 -27.74 -28.82
N THR A 476 -5.77 -26.43 -28.95
CA THR A 476 -4.42 -25.83 -29.03
C THR A 476 -4.04 -25.18 -27.71
N THR A 477 -3.12 -25.84 -27.01
CA THR A 477 -2.50 -25.34 -25.79
C THR A 477 -1.74 -24.05 -26.08
N ASN A 478 -2.27 -22.88 -25.71
CA ASN A 478 -1.53 -21.63 -25.86
C ASN A 478 -0.42 -21.57 -24.80
N TYR A 479 0.81 -21.93 -25.21
CA TYR A 479 2.00 -21.93 -24.36
C TYR A 479 2.21 -20.59 -23.66
N ARG A 480 1.92 -19.47 -24.34
CA ARG A 480 2.05 -18.11 -23.78
C ARG A 480 1.11 -17.89 -22.60
N ALA A 481 -0.15 -18.32 -22.70
CA ALA A 481 -1.12 -18.18 -21.61
C ALA A 481 -0.74 -19.06 -20.41
N LYS A 482 -0.24 -20.28 -20.64
CA LYS A 482 0.27 -21.16 -19.58
C LYS A 482 1.48 -20.56 -18.86
N LEU A 483 2.44 -20.04 -19.63
CA LEU A 483 3.63 -19.40 -19.09
C LEU A 483 3.26 -18.14 -18.27
N ALA A 484 2.41 -17.27 -18.81
CA ALA A 484 1.93 -16.08 -18.10
C ALA A 484 1.18 -16.43 -16.80
N THR A 485 0.34 -17.46 -16.83
CA THR A 485 -0.34 -17.99 -15.63
C THR A 485 0.67 -18.44 -14.57
N TRP A 486 1.67 -19.22 -14.98
CA TRP A 486 2.69 -19.73 -14.07
C TRP A 486 3.54 -18.61 -13.47
N ILE A 487 4.03 -17.68 -14.30
CA ILE A 487 4.80 -16.51 -13.86
C ILE A 487 3.96 -15.64 -12.92
N SER A 488 2.69 -15.37 -13.26
CA SER A 488 1.79 -14.57 -12.41
C SER A 488 1.65 -15.17 -11.00
N VAL A 489 1.41 -16.49 -10.91
CA VAL A 489 1.28 -17.20 -9.63
C VAL A 489 2.61 -17.23 -8.88
N LEU A 490 3.73 -17.44 -9.57
CA LEU A 490 5.06 -17.47 -8.97
C LEU A 490 5.44 -16.10 -8.37
N LEU A 491 5.32 -15.02 -9.15
CA LEU A 491 5.60 -13.66 -8.71
C LEU A 491 4.79 -13.30 -7.46
N ARG A 492 3.50 -13.64 -7.45
CA ARG A 492 2.63 -13.37 -6.31
C ARG A 492 3.05 -14.11 -5.05
N LYS A 493 3.38 -15.40 -5.17
CA LYS A 493 3.84 -16.20 -4.02
C LYS A 493 5.16 -15.69 -3.49
N LEU A 494 6.13 -15.43 -4.36
CA LEU A 494 7.43 -14.90 -3.98
C LEU A 494 7.31 -13.51 -3.35
N ALA A 495 6.48 -12.62 -3.91
CA ALA A 495 6.27 -11.29 -3.36
C ALA A 495 5.67 -11.33 -1.95
N LYS A 496 4.71 -12.22 -1.67
CA LYS A 496 4.16 -12.39 -0.31
C LYS A 496 5.18 -12.94 0.69
N VAL A 497 6.04 -13.86 0.27
CA VAL A 497 7.14 -14.38 1.10
C VAL A 497 8.14 -13.27 1.38
N LEU A 498 8.56 -12.53 0.36
CA LEU A 498 9.46 -11.38 0.48
C LEU A 498 8.86 -10.29 1.38
N ALA A 499 7.58 -9.96 1.22
CA ALA A 499 6.89 -9.00 2.09
C ALA A 499 6.90 -9.45 3.55
N THR A 500 6.61 -10.74 3.80
CA THR A 500 6.65 -11.30 5.15
C THR A 500 8.05 -11.21 5.74
N ALA A 501 9.09 -11.59 4.97
CA ALA A 501 10.47 -11.46 5.39
C ALA A 501 10.86 -10.00 5.65
N ASN A 502 10.40 -9.06 4.82
CA ASN A 502 10.68 -7.64 4.96
C ASN A 502 9.98 -6.99 6.17
N ALA A 503 8.75 -7.42 6.46
CA ALA A 503 8.02 -7.02 7.65
C ALA A 503 8.73 -7.46 8.93
N VAL A 504 9.30 -8.67 8.91
CA VAL A 504 10.10 -9.20 10.02
C VAL A 504 11.43 -8.46 10.10
N TRP A 505 12.07 -8.20 8.96
CA TRP A 505 13.33 -7.47 8.87
C TRP A 505 13.24 -6.08 9.50
N ILE A 506 12.19 -5.30 9.22
CA ILE A 506 12.06 -3.96 9.80
C ILE A 506 11.88 -4.00 11.32
N ILE A 507 11.11 -4.97 11.84
CA ILE A 507 10.94 -5.16 13.29
C ILE A 507 12.27 -5.56 13.95
N ILE A 508 12.98 -6.54 13.37
CA ILE A 508 14.30 -6.97 13.86
C ILE A 508 15.30 -5.81 13.80
N THR A 509 15.27 -5.01 12.74
CA THR A 509 16.14 -3.84 12.59
C THR A 509 15.92 -2.84 13.73
N CYS A 510 14.66 -2.56 14.08
CA CYS A 510 14.35 -1.71 15.24
C CYS A 510 14.85 -2.32 16.54
N LEU A 511 14.62 -3.62 16.78
CA LEU A 511 15.10 -4.31 17.98
C LEU A 511 16.63 -4.27 18.09
N PHE A 512 17.34 -4.50 16.99
CA PHE A 512 18.81 -4.43 16.94
C PHE A 512 19.36 -3.02 17.19
N GLN A 513 18.66 -1.99 16.73
CA GLN A 513 19.04 -0.60 17.02
C GLN A 513 18.86 -0.26 18.50
N PHE A 514 17.75 -0.70 19.12
CA PHE A 514 17.47 -0.38 20.52
C PHE A 514 18.24 -1.26 21.51
N SER A 515 18.70 -2.45 21.08
CA SER A 515 19.42 -3.38 21.94
C SER A 515 20.95 -3.22 21.90
N ALA A 516 21.45 -2.14 21.30
CA ALA A 516 22.86 -1.90 21.01
C ALA A 516 23.54 -2.99 20.15
N PHE A 517 22.76 -3.76 19.38
CA PHE A 517 23.32 -4.85 18.56
C PHE A 517 24.19 -4.32 17.41
N PHE A 518 23.79 -3.18 16.85
CA PHE A 518 24.58 -2.47 15.84
C PHE A 518 25.72 -1.64 16.43
N ASP A 519 25.87 -1.57 17.76
CA ASP A 519 26.93 -0.79 18.39
C ASP A 519 28.16 -1.68 18.54
N ARG A 520 28.86 -1.84 17.41
CA ARG A 520 30.06 -2.67 17.22
C ARG A 520 31.01 -1.98 16.26
N CYS A 521 32.31 -2.27 16.35
CA CYS A 521 33.31 -1.75 15.41
C CYS A 521 32.90 -1.91 13.93
N TYR A 522 32.34 -3.06 13.53
CA TYR A 522 31.94 -3.28 12.13
C TYR A 522 30.86 -2.31 11.65
N CYS A 523 29.86 -2.07 12.48
CA CYS A 523 28.70 -1.25 12.12
C CYS A 523 28.97 0.24 12.33
N ASN A 524 29.69 0.59 13.39
CA ASN A 524 30.10 1.95 13.70
C ASN A 524 31.18 2.44 12.73
N SER A 525 32.03 1.58 12.16
CA SER A 525 33.06 2.04 11.22
C SER A 525 32.60 2.23 9.76
N SER A 526 31.30 2.09 9.47
CA SER A 526 30.76 2.17 8.09
C SER A 526 31.45 1.22 7.09
N VAL A 527 31.79 0.00 7.53
CA VAL A 527 32.53 -1.00 6.73
C VAL A 527 31.80 -1.36 5.44
N LEU A 528 30.46 -1.42 5.44
CA LEU A 528 29.66 -1.76 4.27
C LEU A 528 29.89 -0.80 3.09
N GLY A 529 30.06 0.51 3.36
CA GLY A 529 30.28 1.51 2.32
C GLY A 529 31.75 1.77 2.01
N ARG A 530 32.62 1.73 3.01
CA ARG A 530 34.04 2.14 2.88
C ARG A 530 34.99 0.96 2.61
N GLY A 531 34.56 -0.26 2.88
CA GLY A 531 35.43 -1.44 2.92
C GLY A 531 36.30 -1.46 4.18
N ALA A 532 36.78 -2.64 4.57
CA ALA A 532 37.49 -2.85 5.83
C ALA A 532 38.80 -2.04 5.95
N GLU A 533 39.44 -1.70 4.84
CA GLU A 533 40.73 -0.98 4.81
C GLU A 533 40.58 0.52 5.06
N ARG A 534 39.47 1.14 4.64
CA ARG A 534 39.24 2.60 4.72
C ARG A 534 38.15 2.96 5.74
N ALA A 535 37.60 1.97 6.41
CA ALA A 535 36.62 2.13 7.48
C ALA A 535 37.29 2.67 8.74
N PHE A 536 36.61 3.59 9.42
CA PHE A 536 37.06 4.21 10.66
C PHE A 536 35.88 4.41 11.60
N ASP A 537 36.12 4.29 12.91
CA ASP A 537 35.15 4.52 13.98
C ASP A 537 35.34 5.91 14.59
N GLY A 538 34.27 6.70 14.63
CA GLY A 538 34.25 8.07 15.12
C GLY A 538 34.04 8.07 16.62
N MET A 539 34.99 8.63 17.37
CA MET A 539 34.98 8.61 18.84
C MET A 539 34.43 9.91 19.43
N ASP A 540 34.58 11.04 18.73
CA ASP A 540 34.16 12.36 19.18
C ASP A 540 33.36 13.07 18.08
N PRO A 541 32.05 13.34 18.29
CA PRO A 541 31.19 13.97 17.30
C PRO A 541 31.34 15.50 17.22
N SER A 542 32.22 16.14 18.02
CA SER A 542 32.27 17.60 18.18
C SER A 542 32.27 18.37 16.86
N ASP A 543 33.03 17.88 15.88
CA ASP A 543 33.24 18.54 14.59
C ASP A 543 32.09 18.24 13.60
N ASP A 544 31.31 17.18 13.87
CA ASP A 544 30.22 16.70 13.02
C ASP A 544 28.83 17.22 13.47
N VAL A 545 28.70 17.82 14.65
CA VAL A 545 27.42 18.27 15.24
C VAL A 545 26.58 19.10 14.27
N ALA A 546 27.18 20.09 13.61
CA ALA A 546 26.46 20.95 12.65
C ALA A 546 25.95 20.17 11.43
N SER A 547 26.76 19.23 10.92
CA SER A 547 26.40 18.36 9.80
C SER A 547 25.29 17.37 10.20
N MET A 548 25.39 16.78 11.39
CA MET A 548 24.37 15.91 11.97
C MET A 548 23.05 16.65 12.14
N GLN A 549 23.06 17.83 12.75
CA GLN A 549 21.87 18.65 12.96
C GLN A 549 21.21 19.03 11.62
N ALA A 550 22.01 19.43 10.62
CA ALA A 550 21.49 19.72 9.28
C ALA A 550 20.86 18.48 8.62
N ALA A 551 21.48 17.31 8.77
CA ALA A 551 20.93 16.05 8.27
C ALA A 551 19.63 15.67 9.00
N TRP A 552 19.55 15.87 10.31
CA TRP A 552 18.34 15.59 11.09
C TRP A 552 17.18 16.50 10.69
N ILE A 553 17.44 17.81 10.55
CA ILE A 553 16.45 18.76 10.03
C ILE A 553 16.01 18.34 8.63
N GLY A 554 16.97 18.02 7.74
CA GLY A 554 16.68 17.54 6.40
C GLY A 554 15.84 16.26 6.38
N GLY A 555 16.12 15.32 7.29
CA GLY A 555 15.36 14.08 7.46
C GLY A 555 13.92 14.34 7.91
N VAL A 556 13.73 15.16 8.94
CA VAL A 556 12.39 15.53 9.43
C VAL A 556 11.58 16.24 8.34
N VAL A 557 12.19 17.19 7.62
CA VAL A 557 11.54 17.92 6.51
C VAL A 557 11.18 16.96 5.37
N LEU A 558 12.08 16.05 5.00
CA LEU A 558 11.83 15.09 3.91
C LEU A 558 10.73 14.08 4.27
N ALA A 559 10.79 13.47 5.45
CA ALA A 559 9.80 12.50 5.90
C ALA A 559 8.42 13.16 6.08
N SER A 560 8.37 14.27 6.83
CA SER A 560 7.11 14.95 7.13
C SER A 560 6.52 15.62 5.88
N GLY A 561 7.38 16.20 5.03
CA GLY A 561 6.97 16.82 3.76
C GLY A 561 6.39 15.82 2.78
N THR A 562 7.01 14.64 2.62
CA THR A 562 6.46 13.60 1.74
C THR A 562 5.17 12.99 2.28
N ALA A 563 5.07 12.78 3.60
CA ALA A 563 3.82 12.38 4.24
C ALA A 563 2.71 13.42 4.06
N PHE A 564 3.02 14.70 4.24
CA PHE A 564 2.09 15.82 4.04
C PHE A 564 1.63 15.91 2.59
N LEU A 565 2.54 15.83 1.61
CA LEU A 565 2.19 15.88 0.18
C LEU A 565 1.27 14.70 -0.21
N PHE A 566 1.50 13.52 0.36
CA PHE A 566 0.61 12.38 0.14
C PHE A 566 -0.78 12.63 0.73
N LEU A 567 -0.89 13.18 1.94
CA LEU A 567 -2.17 13.57 2.55
C LEU A 567 -2.87 14.70 1.78
N LEU A 568 -2.12 15.67 1.28
CA LEU A 568 -2.65 16.73 0.43
C LEU A 568 -3.27 16.13 -0.84
N PHE A 569 -2.58 15.19 -1.48
CA PHE A 569 -3.15 14.42 -2.59
C PHE A 569 -4.45 13.72 -2.17
N VAL A 570 -4.48 13.03 -1.03
CA VAL A 570 -5.68 12.33 -0.54
C VAL A 570 -6.84 13.32 -0.36
N ASN A 571 -6.65 14.35 0.46
CA ASN A 571 -7.69 15.32 0.79
C ASN A 571 -8.20 16.08 -0.44
N THR A 572 -7.31 16.42 -1.38
CA THR A 572 -7.71 17.13 -2.60
C THR A 572 -8.36 16.23 -3.63
N MET A 573 -8.16 14.91 -3.57
CA MET A 573 -8.56 13.99 -4.62
C MET A 573 -9.70 13.03 -4.26
N ILE A 574 -10.02 12.85 -2.97
CA ILE A 574 -10.92 11.80 -2.49
C ILE A 574 -12.38 11.96 -2.94
N ASP A 575 -12.91 13.18 -2.96
CA ASP A 575 -14.32 13.45 -3.29
C ASP A 575 -14.44 14.06 -4.69
N PRO A 576 -14.78 13.26 -5.73
CA PRO A 576 -15.13 13.83 -7.03
C PRO A 576 -16.52 14.45 -7.02
N ALA A 577 -16.69 15.54 -7.78
CA ALA A 577 -18.02 16.06 -8.08
C ALA A 577 -18.84 14.99 -8.82
N LEU A 578 -20.04 14.70 -8.31
CA LEU A 578 -20.99 13.80 -8.94
C LEU A 578 -21.93 14.62 -9.86
N PRO A 579 -22.44 14.03 -10.96
CA PRO A 579 -23.47 14.68 -11.77
C PRO A 579 -24.72 14.94 -10.92
N ASP A 580 -25.42 16.04 -11.24
CA ASP A 580 -26.71 16.39 -10.65
C ASP A 580 -27.77 15.34 -11.04
N ASP A 581 -28.75 15.12 -10.14
CA ASP A 581 -29.86 14.16 -10.35
C ASP A 581 -30.94 14.71 -11.30
#